data_AF-A0A821MDH5-F1
#
_entry.id   AF-A0A821MDH5-F1
#
_cell.length_a   1.000
_cell.length_b   1.000
_cell.length_c   1.000
_cell.angle_alpha   90.00
_cell.angle_beta   90.00
_cell.angle_gamma   90.00
#
_symmetry.space_group_name_H-M   'P 1'
#
loop_
_entity.id
_entity.type
_entity.pdbx_description
1 polymer ?
#
loop_
_entity_poly.entity_id
_entity_poly.type
_entity_poly.pdbx_seq_one_letter_code
_entity_poly.pdbx_strand_id
1 'polypeptide(L)'
;KNFIKRNWPSLDQSNSISIRDRNHIKEHIIDLMTRSPEHIQEQLSDAITVIGKCDFPDQWSTLLDTMIKQFQQQTSNSFQSINGVLKTAHSLFERYRYEQKAEELWLEIKLVLEKFAPAFTELFKSLMAYYPQKESDPIEMKNIFNSLLVIIKIFYDLNAQ
;
A
#
# COMPACT_ATOMS: atom_id res chain seq x y z
N LYS A 1 15.33 0.85 4.86
CA LYS A 1 15.23 1.16 3.41
C LYS A 1 16.44 0.73 2.58
N ASN A 2 17.61 1.36 2.70
CA ASN A 2 18.73 1.16 1.77
C ASN A 2 19.26 -0.30 1.75
N PHE A 3 19.22 -0.97 2.90
CA PHE A 3 19.58 -2.38 3.01
C PHE A 3 18.65 -3.29 2.19
N ILE A 4 17.33 -3.08 2.28
CA ILE A 4 16.33 -3.83 1.50
C ILE A 4 16.53 -3.56 0.00
N LYS A 5 16.72 -2.30 -0.40
CA LYS A 5 17.00 -1.94 -1.81
C LYS A 5 18.19 -2.67 -2.41
N ARG A 6 19.23 -2.94 -1.62
CA ARG A 6 20.46 -3.62 -2.08
C ARG A 6 20.37 -5.13 -2.03
N ASN A 7 19.74 -5.69 -0.99
CA ASN A 7 19.88 -7.11 -0.66
C ASN A 7 18.59 -7.93 -0.83
N TRP A 8 17.49 -7.31 -1.28
CA TRP A 8 16.22 -8.00 -1.55
C TRP A 8 16.08 -8.58 -2.97
N PRO A 9 16.47 -7.88 -4.05
CA PRO A 9 16.21 -8.37 -5.41
C PRO A 9 16.93 -9.67 -5.79
N SER A 10 18.05 -9.99 -5.12
CA SER A 10 18.88 -11.16 -5.45
C SER A 10 18.99 -12.09 -4.26
N LEU A 11 18.63 -13.36 -4.43
CA LEU A 11 18.86 -14.42 -3.44
C LEU A 11 20.30 -14.96 -3.50
N ASP A 12 20.95 -14.85 -4.67
CA ASP A 12 22.26 -15.46 -4.94
C ASP A 12 23.48 -14.60 -4.56
N GLN A 13 23.27 -13.42 -3.98
CA GLN A 13 24.37 -12.57 -3.51
C GLN A 13 24.81 -12.99 -2.10
N SER A 14 26.11 -12.91 -1.78
CA SER A 14 26.64 -13.31 -0.46
C SER A 14 26.00 -12.57 0.73
N ASN A 15 25.40 -11.40 0.47
CA ASN A 15 24.73 -10.56 1.46
C ASN A 15 23.20 -10.60 1.34
N SER A 16 22.63 -11.60 0.66
CA SER A 16 21.19 -11.72 0.51
C SER A 16 20.50 -11.96 1.85
N ILE A 17 19.30 -11.38 1.98
CA ILE A 17 18.49 -11.55 3.18
C ILE A 17 17.93 -12.97 3.21
N SER A 18 18.11 -13.66 4.34
CA SER A 18 17.64 -15.03 4.52
C SER A 18 16.12 -15.14 4.31
N ILE A 19 15.65 -16.29 3.82
CA ILE A 19 14.21 -16.52 3.58
C ILE A 19 13.40 -16.33 4.88
N ARG A 20 13.95 -16.77 6.01
CA ARG A 20 13.33 -16.58 7.33
C ARG A 20 13.14 -15.10 7.65
N ASP A 21 14.17 -14.28 7.46
CA ASP A 21 14.10 -12.85 7.75
C ASP A 21 13.19 -12.13 6.76
N ARG A 22 13.19 -12.54 5.48
CA ARG A 22 12.25 -12.00 4.49
C ARG A 22 10.81 -12.21 4.92
N ASN A 23 10.45 -13.43 5.32
CA ASN A 23 9.10 -13.74 5.78
C ASN A 23 8.74 -12.94 7.03
N HIS A 24 9.66 -12.85 7.99
CA HIS A 24 9.42 -12.09 9.22
C HIS A 24 9.24 -10.58 8.94
N ILE A 25 10.01 -10.02 8.00
CA ILE A 25 9.85 -8.64 7.54
C ILE A 25 8.47 -8.45 6.90
N LYS A 26 8.07 -9.33 5.97
CA LYS A 26 6.77 -9.27 5.30
C LYS A 26 5.59 -9.31 6.27
N GLU A 27 5.69 -10.11 7.33
CA GLU A 27 4.65 -10.24 8.36
C GLU A 27 4.44 -8.95 9.16
N HIS A 28 5.51 -8.19 9.44
CA HIS A 28 5.46 -7.10 10.43
C HIS A 28 5.56 -5.70 9.81
N ILE A 29 6.13 -5.55 8.62
CA ILE A 29 6.51 -4.25 8.07
C ILE A 29 5.32 -3.28 7.88
N ILE A 30 4.13 -3.80 7.52
CA ILE A 30 2.93 -2.97 7.36
C ILE A 30 2.41 -2.48 8.71
N ASP A 31 2.34 -3.35 9.71
CA ASP A 31 1.89 -2.97 11.06
C ASP A 31 2.87 -1.99 11.73
N LEU A 32 4.18 -2.20 11.54
CA LEU A 32 5.20 -1.25 11.97
C LEU A 32 5.03 0.10 11.28
N MET A 33 4.76 0.10 9.97
CA MET A 33 4.53 1.32 9.21
C MET A 33 3.33 2.11 9.72
N THR A 34 2.20 1.46 10.04
CA THR A 34 0.98 2.16 10.48
C THR A 34 1.10 2.76 11.87
N ARG A 35 1.98 2.22 12.73
CA ARG A 35 2.24 2.73 14.09
C ARG A 35 3.42 3.71 14.17
N SER A 36 4.13 3.92 13.07
CA SER A 36 5.33 4.74 13.03
C SER A 36 5.02 6.22 12.77
N PRO A 37 5.87 7.17 13.23
CA PRO A 37 5.81 8.57 12.84
C PRO A 37 5.94 8.77 11.32
N GLU A 38 5.39 9.86 10.79
CA GLU A 38 5.31 10.14 9.35
C GLU A 38 6.64 9.94 8.59
N HIS A 39 7.75 10.48 9.10
CA HIS A 39 9.05 10.34 8.45
C HIS A 39 9.54 8.89 8.35
N ILE A 40 9.24 8.04 9.35
CA ILE A 40 9.58 6.61 9.32
C ILE A 40 8.60 5.85 8.42
N GLN A 41 7.32 6.23 8.45
CA GLN A 41 6.29 5.67 7.61
C GLN A 41 6.65 5.75 6.12
N GLU A 42 7.20 6.87 5.67
CA GLU A 42 7.68 7.04 4.29
C GLU A 42 8.86 6.10 3.97
N GLN A 43 9.82 5.94 4.88
CA GLN A 43 10.94 5.02 4.67
C GLN A 43 10.50 3.54 4.64
N LEU A 44 9.46 3.20 5.39
CA LEU A 44 8.87 1.86 5.40
C LEU A 44 8.01 1.63 4.16
N SER A 45 7.22 2.61 3.72
CA SER A 45 6.45 2.55 2.46
C SER A 45 7.37 2.33 1.26
N ASP A 46 8.50 3.03 1.21
CA ASP A 46 9.55 2.82 0.21
C ASP A 46 10.11 1.40 0.24
N ALA A 47 10.31 0.83 1.43
CA ALA A 47 10.81 -0.52 1.60
C ALA A 47 9.78 -1.57 1.16
N ILE A 48 8.51 -1.38 1.53
CA ILE A 48 7.40 -2.25 1.12
C ILE A 48 7.24 -2.22 -0.40
N THR A 49 7.38 -1.05 -1.03
CA THR A 49 7.33 -0.91 -2.49
C THR A 49 8.41 -1.76 -3.16
N VAL A 50 9.64 -1.73 -2.65
CA VAL A 50 10.75 -2.53 -3.19
C VAL A 50 10.49 -4.01 -3.03
N ILE A 51 10.02 -4.44 -1.85
CA ILE A 51 9.70 -5.84 -1.59
C ILE A 51 8.54 -6.29 -2.49
N GLY A 52 7.49 -5.47 -2.60
CA GLY A 52 6.32 -5.74 -3.43
C GLY A 52 6.67 -5.91 -4.90
N LYS A 53 7.56 -5.06 -5.45
CA LYS A 53 8.04 -5.21 -6.84
C LYS A 53 8.75 -6.53 -7.11
N CYS A 54 9.38 -7.15 -6.10
CA CYS A 54 10.09 -8.41 -6.24
C CYS A 54 9.20 -9.63 -5.93
N ASP A 55 8.32 -9.50 -4.95
CA ASP A 55 7.71 -10.65 -4.29
C ASP A 55 6.18 -10.70 -4.47
N PHE A 56 5.52 -9.62 -4.87
CA PHE A 56 4.07 -9.62 -5.12
C PHE A 56 3.77 -9.96 -6.59
N PRO A 57 2.78 -10.83 -6.87
CA PRO A 57 1.84 -11.46 -5.94
C PRO A 57 2.28 -12.80 -5.34
N ASP A 58 3.18 -13.54 -6.01
CA ASP A 58 3.39 -14.97 -5.73
C ASP A 58 4.10 -15.25 -4.40
N GLN A 59 5.15 -14.50 -4.09
CA GLN A 59 5.96 -14.67 -2.88
C GLN A 59 5.44 -13.83 -1.70
N TRP A 60 4.41 -13.01 -1.90
CA TRP A 60 3.80 -12.18 -0.85
C TRP A 60 2.28 -12.07 -1.00
N SER A 61 1.62 -13.24 -1.07
CA SER A 61 0.18 -13.36 -1.28
C SER A 61 -0.69 -12.72 -0.18
N THR A 62 -0.16 -12.55 1.03
CA THR A 62 -0.85 -11.94 2.19
C THR A 62 -0.82 -10.41 2.19
N LEU A 63 -0.15 -9.78 1.21
CA LEU A 63 0.02 -8.33 1.14
C LEU A 63 -1.31 -7.58 1.11
N LEU A 64 -2.20 -7.95 0.17
CA LEU A 64 -3.51 -7.31 0.01
C LEU A 64 -4.38 -7.51 1.25
N ASP A 65 -4.44 -8.74 1.78
CA ASP A 65 -5.23 -9.05 2.98
C ASP A 65 -4.77 -8.22 4.19
N THR A 66 -3.46 -7.96 4.29
CA THR A 66 -2.90 -7.13 5.35
C THR A 66 -3.29 -5.65 5.17
N MET A 67 -3.22 -5.12 3.94
CA MET A 67 -3.68 -3.75 3.64
C MET A 67 -5.17 -3.57 3.91
N ILE A 68 -6.00 -4.55 3.50
CA ILE A 68 -7.45 -4.54 3.71
C ILE A 68 -7.78 -4.56 5.21
N LYS A 69 -7.09 -5.40 6.00
CA LYS A 69 -7.24 -5.41 7.47
C LYS A 69 -6.93 -4.04 8.07
N GLN A 70 -5.90 -3.34 7.57
CA GLN A 70 -5.60 -1.99 8.05
C GLN A 70 -6.69 -0.97 7.69
N PHE A 71 -7.45 -1.13 6.61
CA PHE A 71 -8.61 -0.27 6.35
C PHE A 71 -9.77 -0.57 7.31
N GLN A 72 -10.00 -1.85 7.64
CA GLN A 72 -11.14 -2.29 8.45
C GLN A 72 -10.94 -2.09 9.95
N GLN A 73 -9.71 -2.24 10.46
CA GLN A 73 -9.40 -2.13 11.89
C GLN A 73 -9.38 -0.70 12.42
N GLN A 74 -9.47 0.30 11.55
CA GLN A 74 -9.41 1.71 11.93
C GLN A 74 -10.81 2.21 12.27
N THR A 75 -11.23 1.91 13.49
CA THR A 75 -12.41 2.50 14.13
C THR A 75 -12.06 3.93 14.56
N SER A 76 -12.38 4.91 13.71
CA SER A 76 -12.26 6.36 13.98
C SER A 76 -10.82 6.94 14.03
N ASN A 77 -10.54 7.84 13.07
CA ASN A 77 -9.62 8.99 13.20
C ASN A 77 -8.09 8.79 13.22
N SER A 78 -7.53 7.76 12.58
CA SER A 78 -6.10 7.75 12.24
C SER A 78 -5.87 7.90 10.73
N PHE A 79 -6.06 9.13 10.22
CA PHE A 79 -5.73 9.46 8.82
C PHE A 79 -4.28 9.13 8.47
N GLN A 80 -3.37 9.18 9.45
CA GLN A 80 -1.97 8.81 9.27
C GLN A 80 -1.81 7.34 8.83
N SER A 81 -2.50 6.41 9.49
CA SER A 81 -2.43 4.99 9.16
C SER A 81 -3.00 4.72 7.77
N ILE A 82 -4.21 5.25 7.50
CA ILE A 82 -4.89 5.13 6.21
C ILE A 82 -4.00 5.68 5.09
N ASN A 83 -3.43 6.86 5.27
CA ASN A 83 -2.55 7.48 4.27
C ASN A 83 -1.27 6.67 4.04
N GLY A 84 -0.71 6.01 5.05
CA GLY A 84 0.44 5.12 4.85
C GLY A 84 0.12 3.93 3.97
N VAL A 85 -1.02 3.28 4.22
CA VAL A 85 -1.47 2.14 3.43
C VAL A 85 -1.81 2.58 2.01
N LEU A 86 -2.52 3.70 1.84
CA LEU A 86 -2.81 4.28 0.53
C LEU A 86 -1.54 4.65 -0.24
N LYS A 87 -0.57 5.32 0.39
CA LYS A 87 0.73 5.65 -0.24
C LYS A 87 1.44 4.38 -0.70
N THR A 88 1.43 3.33 0.13
CA THR A 88 2.06 2.04 -0.21
C THR A 88 1.36 1.36 -1.38
N ALA A 89 0.02 1.34 -1.39
CA ALA A 89 -0.77 0.80 -2.50
C ALA A 89 -0.50 1.57 -3.80
N HIS A 90 -0.49 2.90 -3.74
CA HIS A 90 -0.17 3.75 -4.89
C HIS A 90 1.22 3.44 -5.45
N SER A 91 2.26 3.38 -4.61
CA SER A 91 3.63 3.06 -5.07
C SER A 91 3.79 1.64 -5.63
N LEU A 92 2.92 0.71 -5.22
CA LEU A 92 2.89 -0.64 -5.79
C LEU A 92 2.20 -0.64 -7.17
N PHE A 93 1.07 0.07 -7.30
CA PHE A 93 0.23 0.04 -8.50
C PHE A 93 0.65 1.06 -9.57
N GLU A 94 1.41 2.10 -9.23
CA GLU A 94 1.88 3.11 -10.21
C GLU A 94 2.67 2.48 -11.37
N ARG A 95 3.32 1.33 -11.14
CA ARG A 95 4.08 0.59 -12.16
C ARG A 95 3.19 0.07 -13.27
N TYR A 96 1.92 -0.21 -12.99
CA TYR A 96 0.95 -0.70 -13.98
C TYR A 96 0.76 0.30 -15.12
N ARG A 97 1.04 1.59 -14.91
CA ARG A 97 0.98 2.61 -15.97
C ARG A 97 2.02 2.43 -17.07
N TYR A 98 3.15 1.80 -16.74
CA TYR A 98 4.34 1.79 -17.60
C TYR A 98 4.84 0.37 -17.91
N GLU A 99 4.42 -0.63 -17.13
CA GLU A 99 4.75 -2.03 -17.40
C GLU A 99 4.12 -2.49 -18.73
N GLN A 100 4.86 -3.32 -19.45
CA GLN A 100 4.42 -3.85 -20.72
C GLN A 100 3.24 -4.81 -20.50
N LYS A 101 2.24 -4.75 -21.40
CA LYS A 101 1.09 -5.65 -21.40
C LYS A 101 1.58 -7.10 -21.53
N ALA A 102 1.46 -7.85 -20.45
CA ALA A 102 1.80 -9.26 -20.34
C ALA A 102 0.71 -9.99 -19.55
N GLU A 103 0.56 -11.30 -19.75
CA GLU A 103 -0.48 -12.09 -19.09
C GLU A 103 -0.35 -12.04 -17.56
N GLU A 104 0.89 -12.07 -17.07
CA GLU A 104 1.22 -11.99 -15.65
C GLU A 104 0.72 -10.69 -15.02
N LEU A 105 0.89 -9.56 -15.72
CA LEU A 105 0.40 -8.25 -15.27
C LEU A 105 -1.13 -8.23 -15.19
N TRP A 106 -1.83 -8.79 -16.19
CA TRP A 106 -3.29 -8.86 -16.18
C TRP A 106 -3.83 -9.73 -15.06
N LEU A 107 -3.17 -10.87 -14.79
CA LEU A 107 -3.52 -11.74 -13.66
C LEU A 107 -3.31 -11.04 -12.32
N GLU A 108 -2.22 -10.28 -12.18
CA GLU A 108 -1.96 -9.46 -10.99
C GLU A 108 -3.03 -8.37 -10.81
N ILE A 109 -3.32 -7.59 -11.86
CA ILE A 109 -4.36 -6.55 -11.82
C ILE A 109 -5.72 -7.16 -11.47
N LYS A 110 -6.08 -8.29 -12.08
CA LYS A 110 -7.33 -9.00 -11.78
C LYS A 110 -7.40 -9.41 -10.31
N LEU A 111 -6.33 -9.98 -9.76
CA LEU A 111 -6.24 -10.34 -8.34
C LEU A 111 -6.44 -9.11 -7.43
N VAL A 112 -5.82 -7.98 -7.78
CA VAL A 112 -5.98 -6.71 -7.05
C VAL A 112 -7.42 -6.22 -7.12
N LEU A 113 -8.04 -6.23 -8.30
CA LEU A 113 -9.43 -5.80 -8.47
C LEU A 113 -10.42 -6.69 -7.71
N GLU A 114 -10.20 -8.01 -7.68
CA GLU A 114 -11.07 -8.94 -6.97
C GLU A 114 -10.96 -8.82 -5.44
N LYS A 115 -9.74 -8.64 -4.90
CA LYS A 115 -9.52 -8.62 -3.45
C LYS A 115 -9.53 -7.22 -2.84
N PHE A 116 -8.83 -6.27 -3.44
CA PHE A 116 -8.56 -4.95 -2.85
C PHE A 116 -9.65 -3.92 -3.19
N ALA A 117 -10.17 -3.92 -4.42
CA ALA A 117 -11.13 -2.91 -4.86
C ALA A 117 -12.40 -2.81 -3.99
N PRO A 118 -12.99 -3.89 -3.46
CA PRO A 118 -14.16 -3.79 -2.59
C PRO A 118 -13.88 -2.98 -1.32
N ALA A 119 -12.83 -3.32 -0.57
CA ALA A 119 -12.47 -2.62 0.66
C ALA A 119 -12.01 -1.18 0.40
N PHE A 120 -11.29 -0.97 -0.71
CA PHE A 120 -10.89 0.37 -1.17
C PHE A 120 -12.09 1.26 -1.50
N THR A 121 -13.12 0.71 -2.13
CA THR A 121 -14.36 1.43 -2.46
C THR A 121 -15.14 1.80 -1.20
N GLU A 122 -15.23 0.87 -0.23
CA GLU A 122 -15.86 1.17 1.06
C GLU A 122 -15.12 2.24 1.86
N LEU A 123 -13.78 2.26 1.80
CA LEU A 123 -12.97 3.36 2.37
C LEU A 123 -13.29 4.70 1.71
N PHE A 124 -13.41 4.75 0.38
CA PHE A 124 -13.78 5.99 -0.30
C PHE A 124 -15.18 6.48 0.13
N LYS A 125 -16.17 5.58 0.18
CA LYS A 125 -17.52 5.92 0.64
C LYS A 125 -17.53 6.43 2.08
N SER A 126 -16.78 5.81 2.98
CA SER A 126 -16.71 6.24 4.38
C SER A 126 -16.07 7.62 4.54
N LEU A 127 -15.01 7.91 3.78
CA LEU A 127 -14.39 9.24 3.75
C LEU A 127 -15.37 10.31 3.23
N MET A 128 -16.11 10.01 2.16
CA MET A 128 -17.13 10.92 1.62
C MET A 128 -18.29 11.16 2.59
N ALA A 129 -18.69 10.15 3.37
CA ALA A 129 -19.71 10.29 4.40
C ALA A 129 -19.21 11.05 5.65
N TYR A 130 -17.91 11.01 5.93
CA TYR A 130 -17.27 11.71 7.04
C TYR A 130 -17.01 13.19 6.73
N TYR A 131 -16.71 13.52 5.47
CA TYR A 131 -16.41 14.88 5.00
C TYR A 131 -17.39 15.97 5.50
N PRO A 132 -18.73 15.84 5.35
CA PRO A 132 -19.67 16.88 5.77
C PRO A 132 -19.64 17.15 7.28
N GLN A 133 -19.18 16.19 8.08
CA GLN A 133 -19.13 16.30 9.55
C GLN A 133 -17.92 17.12 10.04
N LYS A 134 -16.97 17.40 9.15
CA LYS A 134 -15.67 18.03 9.46
C LYS A 134 -15.41 19.29 8.65
N GLU A 135 -16.42 19.83 7.99
CA GLU A 135 -16.31 21.02 7.14
C GLU A 135 -15.76 22.24 7.91
N SER A 136 -16.07 22.35 9.20
CA SER A 136 -15.59 23.42 10.07
C SER A 136 -14.17 23.20 10.63
N ASP A 137 -13.53 22.05 10.38
CA ASP A 137 -12.17 21.73 10.84
C ASP A 137 -11.20 21.70 9.65
N PRO A 138 -10.41 22.77 9.44
CA PRO A 138 -9.47 22.86 8.32
C PRO A 138 -8.40 21.77 8.31
N ILE A 139 -8.01 21.24 9.48
CA ILE A 139 -6.96 20.23 9.60
C ILE A 139 -7.52 18.88 9.15
N GLU A 140 -8.69 18.50 9.65
CA GLU A 140 -9.38 17.27 9.25
C GLU A 140 -9.74 17.30 7.77
N MET A 141 -10.24 18.43 7.25
CA MET A 141 -10.49 18.62 5.83
C MET A 141 -9.23 18.35 4.99
N LYS A 142 -8.11 18.96 5.36
CA LYS A 142 -6.83 18.76 4.65
C LYS A 142 -6.45 17.28 4.63
N ASN A 143 -6.62 16.57 5.75
CA ASN A 143 -6.33 15.15 5.83
C ASN A 143 -7.23 14.31 4.92
N ILE A 144 -8.53 14.60 4.88
CA ILE A 144 -9.49 13.94 3.98
C ILE A 144 -9.10 14.17 2.52
N PHE A 145 -8.84 15.42 2.12
CA PHE A 145 -8.45 15.74 0.74
C PHE A 145 -7.13 15.07 0.34
N ASN A 146 -6.16 15.00 1.25
CA ASN A 146 -4.92 14.24 1.01
C ASN A 146 -5.20 12.76 0.76
N SER A 147 -6.07 12.12 1.56
CA SER A 147 -6.47 10.73 1.33
C SER A 147 -7.20 10.55 0.00
N LEU A 148 -8.15 11.44 -0.32
CA LEU A 148 -8.90 11.42 -1.57
C LEU A 148 -7.99 11.58 -2.79
N LEU A 149 -6.97 12.44 -2.72
CA LEU A 149 -5.99 12.59 -3.78
C LEU A 149 -5.25 11.28 -4.06
N VAL A 150 -4.83 10.55 -3.02
CA VAL A 150 -4.15 9.25 -3.20
C VAL A 150 -5.12 8.19 -3.72
N ILE A 151 -6.37 8.19 -3.26
CA ILE A 151 -7.43 7.31 -3.78
C ILE A 151 -7.62 7.52 -5.29
N ILE A 152 -7.71 8.77 -5.75
CA ILE A 152 -7.86 9.08 -7.18
C ILE A 152 -6.65 8.58 -7.98
N LYS A 153 -5.43 8.73 -7.44
CA LYS A 153 -4.22 8.23 -8.09
C LYS A 153 -4.23 6.70 -8.22
N ILE A 154 -4.62 5.98 -7.17
CA ILE A 154 -4.76 4.52 -7.19
C ILE A 154 -5.84 4.10 -8.19
N PHE A 155 -6.98 4.79 -8.21
CA PHE A 155 -8.03 4.51 -9.19
C PHE A 155 -7.49 4.65 -10.62
N TYR A 156 -6.70 5.69 -10.90
CA TYR A 156 -6.03 5.84 -12.18
C TYR A 156 -5.02 4.71 -12.44
N ASP A 157 -4.21 4.31 -11.45
CA ASP A 157 -3.25 3.21 -11.57
C ASP A 157 -3.90 1.90 -12.03
N LEU A 158 -5.04 1.57 -11.40
CA LEU A 158 -5.78 0.33 -11.67
C LEU A 158 -6.53 0.33 -13.01
N ASN A 159 -6.69 1.49 -13.65
CA ASN A 159 -7.41 1.67 -14.92
C ASN A 159 -6.51 2.19 -16.05
N ALA A 160 -5.19 2.20 -15.87
CA ALA A 160 -4.26 2.74 -16.86
C ALA A 160 -3.99 1.82 -18.06
N GLN A 161 -4.43 0.55 -18.00
CA GLN A 161 -4.13 -0.49 -19.00
C GLN A 161 -5.35 -0.91 -19.82
#